data_AF-A0A2K9E870-F1
#
_entry.id   AF-A0A2K9E870-F1
#
_cell.length_a   1.000
_cell.length_b   1.000
_cell.length_c   1.000
_cell.angle_alpha   90.00
_cell.angle_beta   90.00
_cell.angle_gamma   90.00
#
_symmetry.space_group_name_H-M   'P 1'
#
loop_
_entity.id
_entity.type
_entity.pdbx_description
1 polymer ?
#
loop_
_entity_poly.entity_id
_entity_poly.type
_entity_poly.pdbx_seq_one_letter_code
_entity_poly.pdbx_strand_id
1 'polypeptide(L)'
;MKKQGFNPYLPSWEYIPDAEPYVFNDRVYIYGSHDRFNGYAYCLNDYVCWSAPVDDLSDWRYEGVIYKKTDVENNEDGDSCLYAPDVTVGPDGRYYLYYVDSKRSIVSVAVCDTPAGRYKFHGYVRYPDGTILGEREGDEPQFDPAVLTEGDRTYLYTGFCPIGDRSRSGAMATVLGPDMLTIIEEPVIVAPSEPYSKGSGFEGHEFFEAPSIRKRGDTYYFIYSSIVYHELCYATSKHPTKGFKFRGVIVSNNDIHISSYKPPQKPMYYGGNNHGSIVEINGKWYVFYHRHTNGTNFSRQGCMEEIQFLEDGTIPQVEMTSCGSNNGPLRGLGEYPAYIACNLFCNDEEPYTDFTGAWMDKQFPKITQDGKDGDEEIGYIANMKDSATAGFKYFDCKGINRVKIKVRGYCRGHFEVKTSWSGEVLGKIEVGFSNVWKEYSADISIPDGINALYFTYKGEGSASLASFTLEK
;
A
#
# COMPACT_ATOMS: atom_id res chain seq x y z
N MET A 1 2.41 28.09 -6.94
CA MET A 1 2.92 27.25 -5.83
C MET A 1 3.12 25.86 -6.40
N LYS A 2 4.20 25.15 -6.04
CA LYS A 2 4.37 23.75 -6.44
C LYS A 2 3.22 22.94 -5.81
N LYS A 3 2.65 22.00 -6.57
CA LYS A 3 1.63 21.06 -6.08
C LYS A 3 2.25 20.24 -4.94
N GLN A 4 1.47 19.96 -3.89
CA GLN A 4 1.94 19.10 -2.78
C GLN A 4 1.62 17.64 -3.11
N GLY A 5 2.56 16.75 -2.83
CA GLY A 5 2.27 15.32 -2.73
C GLY A 5 1.61 15.01 -1.39
N PHE A 6 0.80 13.98 -1.31
CA PHE A 6 0.25 13.46 -0.06
C PHE A 6 -0.09 11.98 -0.25
N ASN A 7 -0.44 11.28 0.84
CA ASN A 7 -1.01 9.94 0.77
C ASN A 7 -2.55 10.00 0.70
N PRO A 8 -3.20 9.17 -0.15
CA PRO A 8 -2.60 8.24 -1.11
C PRO A 8 -1.91 9.02 -2.23
N TYR A 9 -0.85 8.44 -2.81
CA TYR A 9 -0.02 9.17 -3.80
C TYR A 9 -0.69 9.30 -5.17
N LEU A 10 -1.67 8.43 -5.48
CA LEU A 10 -2.53 8.53 -6.67
C LEU A 10 -3.84 9.28 -6.33
N PRO A 11 -4.61 9.70 -7.35
CA PRO A 11 -5.93 10.27 -7.14
C PRO A 11 -6.84 9.35 -6.28
N SER A 12 -7.75 9.94 -5.51
CA SER A 12 -8.55 9.21 -4.52
C SER A 12 -9.52 8.17 -5.11
N TRP A 13 -9.74 8.20 -6.41
CA TRP A 13 -10.60 7.26 -7.14
C TRP A 13 -9.80 6.13 -7.81
N GLU A 14 -8.48 6.10 -7.62
CA GLU A 14 -7.58 5.12 -8.22
C GLU A 14 -7.12 4.10 -7.16
N TYR A 15 -7.21 2.81 -7.48
CA TYR A 15 -7.05 1.70 -6.54
C TYR A 15 -5.99 0.72 -7.02
N ILE A 16 -4.72 1.16 -6.94
CA ILE A 16 -3.53 0.37 -7.29
C ILE A 16 -2.78 -0.03 -6.02
N PRO A 17 -3.16 -1.15 -5.37
CA PRO A 17 -2.40 -1.76 -4.29
C PRO A 17 -1.25 -2.61 -4.81
N ASP A 18 -0.55 -3.28 -3.90
CA ASP A 18 0.53 -4.21 -4.23
C ASP A 18 1.62 -3.52 -5.08
N ALA A 19 1.97 -2.29 -4.67
CA ALA A 19 2.80 -1.40 -5.47
C ALA A 19 4.27 -1.85 -5.49
N GLU A 20 4.73 -2.20 -6.68
CA GLU A 20 6.12 -2.45 -7.05
C GLU A 20 6.72 -1.24 -7.78
N PRO A 21 7.42 -0.35 -7.05
CA PRO A 21 8.01 0.86 -7.60
C PRO A 21 9.37 0.62 -8.28
N TYR A 22 9.57 1.24 -9.43
CA TYR A 22 10.85 1.27 -10.15
C TYR A 22 11.17 2.65 -10.69
N VAL A 23 12.44 3.05 -10.61
CA VAL A 23 12.94 4.22 -11.33
C VAL A 23 13.51 3.75 -12.67
N PHE A 24 12.85 4.14 -13.75
CA PHE A 24 13.31 3.91 -15.11
C PHE A 24 13.44 5.25 -15.83
N ASN A 25 14.64 5.53 -16.35
CA ASN A 25 14.99 6.85 -16.85
C ASN A 25 14.77 7.91 -15.75
N ASP A 26 14.16 9.05 -16.07
CA ASP A 26 13.91 10.15 -15.11
C ASP A 26 12.53 10.07 -14.44
N ARG A 27 11.92 8.87 -14.33
CA ARG A 27 10.59 8.68 -13.76
C ARG A 27 10.52 7.50 -12.81
N VAL A 28 9.73 7.63 -11.76
CA VAL A 28 9.25 6.49 -10.97
C VAL A 28 7.98 5.94 -11.62
N TYR A 29 7.91 4.63 -11.77
CA TYR A 29 6.76 3.87 -12.27
C TYR A 29 6.21 3.00 -11.15
N ILE A 30 4.90 2.84 -11.12
CA ILE A 30 4.19 1.92 -10.22
C ILE A 30 3.52 0.84 -11.05
N TYR A 31 3.92 -0.39 -10.76
CA TYR A 31 3.24 -1.60 -11.18
C TYR A 31 2.53 -2.16 -9.97
N GLY A 32 1.32 -2.66 -10.14
CA GLY A 32 0.57 -3.19 -9.02
C GLY A 32 -0.69 -3.87 -9.52
N SER A 33 -1.36 -4.54 -8.59
CA SER A 33 -2.74 -4.98 -8.79
C SER A 33 -3.65 -3.79 -9.09
N HIS A 34 -4.83 -4.06 -9.64
CA HIS A 34 -5.84 -3.03 -9.88
C HIS A 34 -7.17 -3.47 -9.29
N ASP A 35 -7.44 -2.98 -8.07
CA ASP A 35 -8.71 -3.19 -7.39
C ASP A 35 -9.83 -2.42 -8.11
N ARG A 36 -11.05 -2.90 -7.95
CA ARG A 36 -12.27 -2.19 -8.38
C ARG A 36 -12.87 -1.53 -7.15
N PHE A 37 -13.20 -0.24 -7.23
CA PHE A 37 -13.92 0.42 -6.14
C PHE A 37 -15.18 -0.36 -5.78
N ASN A 38 -15.35 -0.66 -4.50
CA ASN A 38 -16.48 -1.45 -3.99
C ASN A 38 -16.60 -2.83 -4.67
N GLY A 39 -15.46 -3.44 -5.01
CA GLY A 39 -15.36 -4.80 -5.51
C GLY A 39 -15.76 -5.85 -4.48
N TYR A 40 -16.01 -7.07 -4.97
CA TYR A 40 -16.33 -8.26 -4.17
C TYR A 40 -15.17 -9.28 -4.13
N ALA A 41 -14.07 -8.96 -4.79
CA ALA A 41 -12.84 -9.74 -4.85
C ALA A 41 -11.66 -8.78 -5.11
N TYR A 42 -10.45 -9.24 -4.82
CA TYR A 42 -9.22 -8.52 -5.10
C TYR A 42 -8.96 -8.38 -6.60
N CYS A 43 -8.35 -7.27 -7.01
CA CYS A 43 -7.68 -7.10 -8.30
C CYS A 43 -8.55 -7.39 -9.54
N LEU A 44 -9.80 -6.94 -9.51
CA LEU A 44 -10.81 -7.21 -10.54
C LEU A 44 -10.54 -6.55 -11.89
N ASN A 45 -9.67 -5.54 -11.97
CA ASN A 45 -9.46 -4.72 -13.16
C ASN A 45 -8.15 -5.11 -13.91
N ASP A 46 -7.97 -4.55 -15.11
CA ASP A 46 -6.75 -4.74 -15.91
C ASP A 46 -5.54 -4.07 -15.26
N TYR A 47 -4.32 -4.56 -15.50
CA TYR A 47 -3.13 -3.83 -15.04
C TYR A 47 -3.00 -2.49 -15.77
N VAL A 48 -2.84 -1.44 -14.98
CA VAL A 48 -2.50 -0.10 -15.44
C VAL A 48 -1.16 0.31 -14.86
N CYS A 49 -0.55 1.35 -15.42
CA CYS A 49 0.65 1.93 -14.85
C CYS A 49 0.47 3.42 -14.63
N TRP A 50 1.08 3.90 -13.56
CA TRP A 50 1.21 5.32 -13.24
C TRP A 50 2.69 5.66 -13.09
N SER A 51 3.06 6.89 -13.45
CA SER A 51 4.43 7.35 -13.26
C SER A 51 4.52 8.82 -12.83
N ALA A 52 5.56 9.19 -12.11
CA ALA A 52 5.86 10.58 -11.75
C ALA A 52 7.32 10.93 -12.09
N PRO A 53 7.64 12.19 -12.41
CA PRO A 53 9.02 12.66 -12.46
C PRO A 53 9.74 12.40 -11.13
N VAL A 54 11.00 11.97 -11.17
CA VAL A 54 11.80 11.73 -9.94
C VAL A 54 12.05 12.98 -9.10
N ASP A 55 11.88 14.17 -9.69
CA ASP A 55 12.01 15.48 -9.07
C ASP A 55 10.65 16.13 -8.71
N ASP A 56 9.52 15.47 -9.06
CA ASP A 56 8.17 15.91 -8.73
C ASP A 56 7.19 14.74 -8.52
N LEU A 57 7.30 14.10 -7.37
CA LEU A 57 6.41 13.02 -6.92
C LEU A 57 4.97 13.46 -6.57
N SER A 58 4.60 14.71 -6.90
CA SER A 58 3.22 15.19 -6.83
C SER A 58 2.50 15.12 -8.19
N ASP A 59 3.23 14.88 -9.28
CA ASP A 59 2.75 14.93 -10.66
C ASP A 59 2.67 13.54 -11.32
N TRP A 60 1.79 12.70 -10.76
CA TRP A 60 1.50 11.37 -11.27
C TRP A 60 0.69 11.44 -12.58
N ARG A 61 1.17 10.72 -13.58
CA ARG A 61 0.57 10.54 -14.91
C ARG A 61 0.07 9.12 -15.08
N TYR A 62 -1.18 8.97 -15.52
CA TYR A 62 -1.72 7.70 -15.97
C TYR A 62 -1.07 7.31 -17.30
N GLU A 63 -0.38 6.18 -17.34
CA GLU A 63 0.30 5.67 -18.54
C GLU A 63 -0.61 4.78 -19.40
N GLY A 64 -1.78 4.41 -18.88
CA GLY A 64 -2.73 3.54 -19.57
C GLY A 64 -2.75 2.11 -19.04
N VAL A 65 -3.65 1.33 -19.64
CA VAL A 65 -3.71 -0.13 -19.48
C VAL A 65 -2.50 -0.76 -20.14
N ILE A 66 -1.62 -1.36 -19.33
CA ILE A 66 -0.38 -2.01 -19.77
C ILE A 66 -0.58 -3.48 -20.11
N TYR A 67 -1.55 -4.15 -19.48
CA TYR A 67 -1.86 -5.56 -19.74
C TYR A 67 -3.29 -5.89 -19.33
N LYS A 68 -4.07 -6.49 -20.24
CA LYS A 68 -5.47 -6.81 -19.95
C LYS A 68 -5.60 -8.21 -19.36
N LYS A 69 -6.61 -8.40 -18.51
CA LYS A 69 -6.95 -9.74 -18.01
C LYS A 69 -7.29 -10.70 -19.14
N THR A 70 -7.95 -10.20 -20.20
CA THR A 70 -8.30 -11.01 -21.37
C THR A 70 -7.12 -11.29 -22.30
N ASP A 71 -5.94 -10.69 -22.06
CA ASP A 71 -4.71 -11.05 -22.77
C ASP A 71 -4.00 -12.24 -22.10
N VAL A 72 -4.47 -12.70 -20.93
CA VAL A 72 -4.01 -13.93 -20.29
C VAL A 72 -4.53 -15.15 -21.06
N GLU A 73 -3.63 -16.09 -21.36
CA GLU A 73 -3.94 -17.34 -22.04
C GLU A 73 -5.08 -18.13 -21.36
N ASN A 74 -6.13 -18.46 -22.11
CA ASN A 74 -7.39 -19.08 -21.65
C ASN A 74 -8.11 -18.29 -20.54
N ASN A 75 -8.17 -16.97 -20.66
CA ASN A 75 -8.95 -16.06 -19.79
C ASN A 75 -9.81 -15.09 -20.63
N GLU A 76 -10.35 -15.53 -21.75
CA GLU A 76 -11.08 -14.69 -22.70
C GLU A 76 -12.37 -14.11 -22.11
N ASP A 77 -12.96 -14.77 -21.10
CA ASP A 77 -14.13 -14.30 -20.36
C ASP A 77 -13.78 -13.35 -19.20
N GLY A 78 -12.49 -13.22 -18.86
CA GLY A 78 -11.98 -12.35 -17.81
C GLY A 78 -12.32 -12.79 -16.38
N ASP A 79 -12.65 -14.07 -16.17
CA ASP A 79 -12.98 -14.66 -14.86
C ASP A 79 -11.78 -14.68 -13.90
N SER A 80 -10.56 -14.78 -14.44
CA SER A 80 -9.35 -14.66 -13.61
C SER A 80 -8.96 -13.21 -13.35
N CYS A 81 -8.65 -12.91 -12.10
CA CYS A 81 -8.08 -11.66 -11.61
C CYS A 81 -6.55 -11.69 -11.71
N LEU A 82 -5.95 -10.51 -11.88
CA LEU A 82 -4.51 -10.34 -12.09
C LEU A 82 -3.86 -9.83 -10.79
N TYR A 83 -3.01 -10.64 -10.16
CA TYR A 83 -2.45 -10.37 -8.83
C TYR A 83 -0.98 -9.91 -8.87
N ALA A 84 -0.68 -8.88 -8.08
CA ALA A 84 0.65 -8.45 -7.64
C ALA A 84 1.78 -8.65 -8.67
N PRO A 85 1.80 -7.86 -9.75
CA PRO A 85 2.84 -7.98 -10.76
C PRO A 85 4.14 -7.35 -10.27
N ASP A 86 5.26 -7.91 -10.71
CA ASP A 86 6.58 -7.26 -10.57
C ASP A 86 7.29 -7.21 -11.93
N VAL A 87 8.16 -6.22 -12.11
CA VAL A 87 8.83 -5.92 -13.37
C VAL A 87 10.34 -5.92 -13.20
N THR A 88 11.05 -6.49 -14.17
CA THR A 88 12.50 -6.37 -14.27
C THR A 88 12.95 -6.10 -15.70
N VAL A 89 14.15 -5.54 -15.85
CA VAL A 89 14.78 -5.36 -17.16
C VAL A 89 15.65 -6.57 -17.45
N GLY A 90 15.33 -7.29 -18.53
CA GLY A 90 16.08 -8.47 -18.94
C GLY A 90 17.46 -8.12 -19.52
N PRO A 91 18.33 -9.12 -19.75
CA PRO A 91 19.66 -8.91 -20.32
C PRO A 91 19.65 -8.27 -21.72
N ASP A 92 18.53 -8.39 -22.43
CA ASP A 92 18.31 -7.80 -23.76
C ASP A 92 17.76 -6.36 -23.71
N GLY A 93 17.57 -5.80 -22.52
CA GLY A 93 17.08 -4.43 -22.31
C GLY A 93 15.56 -4.27 -22.39
N ARG A 94 14.79 -5.35 -22.56
CA ARG A 94 13.32 -5.30 -22.52
C ARG A 94 12.78 -5.43 -21.10
N TYR A 95 11.54 -5.01 -20.92
CA TYR A 95 10.83 -5.05 -19.64
C TYR A 95 9.98 -6.31 -19.56
N TYR A 96 10.15 -7.07 -18.49
CA TYR A 96 9.45 -8.32 -18.24
C TYR A 96 8.59 -8.19 -16.99
N LEU A 97 7.28 -8.33 -17.17
CA LEU A 97 6.27 -8.29 -16.13
C LEU A 97 5.89 -9.72 -15.75
N TYR A 98 6.19 -10.09 -14.52
CA TYR A 98 5.84 -11.38 -13.92
C TYR A 98 4.53 -11.23 -13.16
N TYR A 99 3.63 -12.18 -13.32
CA TYR A 99 2.32 -12.14 -12.68
C TYR A 99 1.77 -13.55 -12.42
N VAL A 100 0.84 -13.63 -11.48
CA VAL A 100 0.03 -14.81 -11.20
C VAL A 100 -1.44 -14.41 -11.35
N ASP A 101 -2.23 -15.29 -11.97
CA ASP A 101 -3.66 -15.09 -12.11
C ASP A 101 -4.43 -15.91 -11.05
N SER A 102 -5.59 -15.43 -10.62
CA SER A 102 -6.36 -15.98 -9.51
C SER A 102 -6.80 -17.44 -9.62
N LYS A 103 -6.75 -18.03 -10.81
CA LYS A 103 -7.23 -19.39 -11.10
C LYS A 103 -6.11 -20.41 -11.24
N ARG A 104 -4.86 -19.95 -11.31
CA ARG A 104 -3.68 -20.81 -11.48
C ARG A 104 -2.62 -20.44 -10.45
N SER A 105 -1.84 -21.43 -10.05
CA SER A 105 -0.72 -21.21 -9.13
C SER A 105 0.61 -21.40 -9.84
N ILE A 106 0.76 -20.73 -10.98
CA ILE A 106 1.93 -20.75 -11.87
C ILE A 106 2.34 -19.31 -12.19
N VAL A 107 3.64 -19.09 -12.46
CA VAL A 107 4.15 -17.76 -12.81
C VAL A 107 4.13 -17.55 -14.32
N SER A 108 3.41 -16.53 -14.74
CA SER A 108 3.32 -16.07 -16.13
C SER A 108 4.19 -14.84 -16.34
N VAL A 109 4.66 -14.64 -17.58
CA VAL A 109 5.51 -13.52 -17.95
C VAL A 109 4.95 -12.84 -19.19
N ALA A 110 4.89 -11.51 -19.15
CA ALA A 110 4.62 -10.66 -20.30
C ALA A 110 5.83 -9.75 -20.56
N VAL A 111 6.02 -9.30 -21.81
CA VAL A 111 7.20 -8.52 -22.22
C VAL A 111 6.80 -7.25 -22.99
N CYS A 112 7.56 -6.18 -22.79
CA CYS A 112 7.43 -4.90 -23.50
C CYS A 112 8.79 -4.26 -23.78
N ASP A 113 8.88 -3.43 -24.84
CA ASP A 113 10.09 -2.67 -25.16
C ASP A 113 10.21 -1.37 -24.35
N THR A 114 9.16 -0.99 -23.61
CA THR A 114 9.09 0.27 -22.86
C THR A 114 8.50 0.02 -21.47
N PRO A 115 8.83 0.84 -20.46
CA PRO A 115 8.43 0.57 -19.07
C PRO A 115 6.91 0.49 -18.88
N ALA A 116 6.14 1.36 -19.56
CA ALA A 116 4.68 1.42 -19.44
C ALA A 116 3.97 1.32 -20.80
N GLY A 117 4.50 0.47 -21.70
CA GLY A 117 3.84 0.16 -22.97
C GLY A 117 2.76 -0.91 -22.82
N ARG A 118 2.29 -1.45 -23.96
CA ARG A 118 1.45 -2.65 -23.95
C ARG A 118 2.32 -3.88 -23.88
N TYR A 119 2.28 -4.57 -22.74
CA TYR A 119 2.93 -5.85 -22.55
C TYR A 119 2.19 -6.91 -23.35
N LYS A 120 2.92 -7.94 -23.79
CA LYS A 120 2.37 -9.10 -24.50
C LYS A 120 2.82 -10.35 -23.80
N PHE A 121 1.96 -11.36 -23.75
CA PHE A 121 2.31 -12.65 -23.21
C PHE A 121 3.62 -13.17 -23.83
N HIS A 122 4.56 -13.58 -22.97
CA HIS A 122 5.88 -14.09 -23.33
C HIS A 122 6.00 -15.59 -23.06
N GLY A 123 5.43 -16.06 -21.95
CA GLY A 123 5.39 -17.48 -21.62
C GLY A 123 5.21 -17.74 -20.13
N TYR A 124 5.40 -19.00 -19.74
CA TYR A 124 5.40 -19.45 -18.36
C TYR A 124 6.81 -19.78 -17.90
N VAL A 125 7.08 -19.53 -16.61
CA VAL A 125 8.30 -20.00 -15.95
C VAL A 125 8.28 -21.52 -15.90
N ARG A 126 9.37 -22.16 -16.34
CA ARG A 126 9.42 -23.59 -16.59
C ARG A 126 10.79 -24.21 -16.35
N TYR A 127 10.78 -25.50 -16.06
CA TYR A 127 11.97 -26.34 -16.01
C TYR A 127 12.56 -26.55 -17.42
N PRO A 128 13.83 -26.99 -17.52
CA PRO A 128 14.47 -27.25 -18.81
C PRO A 128 13.76 -28.30 -19.68
N ASP A 129 12.98 -29.20 -19.08
CA ASP A 129 12.19 -30.22 -19.79
C ASP A 129 10.84 -29.69 -20.34
N GLY A 130 10.49 -28.44 -20.03
CA GLY A 130 9.25 -27.79 -20.45
C GLY A 130 8.12 -27.83 -19.41
N THR A 131 8.30 -28.53 -18.30
CA THR A 131 7.32 -28.56 -17.21
C THR A 131 7.18 -27.17 -16.57
N ILE A 132 5.95 -26.71 -16.33
CA ILE A 132 5.70 -25.40 -15.74
C ILE A 132 5.97 -25.44 -14.23
N LEU A 133 6.58 -24.37 -13.70
CA LEU A 133 6.78 -24.20 -12.26
C LEU A 133 5.43 -24.11 -11.54
N GLY A 134 5.21 -24.98 -10.56
CA GLY A 134 3.94 -25.13 -9.84
C GLY A 134 3.10 -26.31 -10.34
N GLU A 135 3.46 -26.94 -11.46
CA GLU A 135 2.78 -28.15 -11.98
C GLU A 135 3.59 -29.43 -11.82
N ARG A 136 4.91 -29.33 -11.59
CA ARG A 136 5.76 -30.49 -11.33
C ARG A 136 5.40 -31.10 -9.97
N GLU A 137 5.36 -32.44 -9.89
CA GLU A 137 5.11 -33.13 -8.62
C GLU A 137 6.12 -32.69 -7.55
N GLY A 138 5.61 -32.20 -6.42
CA GLY A 138 6.40 -31.68 -5.30
C GLY A 138 6.60 -30.16 -5.31
N ASP A 139 6.24 -29.45 -6.38
CA ASP A 139 6.27 -27.99 -6.38
C ASP A 139 5.19 -27.43 -5.43
N GLU A 140 5.55 -26.38 -4.69
CA GLU A 140 4.58 -25.61 -3.94
C GLU A 140 3.85 -24.61 -4.88
N PRO A 141 2.55 -24.36 -4.69
CA PRO A 141 1.83 -23.44 -5.58
C PRO A 141 2.40 -22.01 -5.59
N GLN A 142 2.54 -21.40 -6.76
CA GLN A 142 3.14 -20.08 -6.94
C GLN A 142 2.13 -18.95 -6.70
N PHE A 143 2.60 -17.83 -6.14
CA PHE A 143 1.81 -16.64 -5.80
C PHE A 143 2.75 -15.43 -5.64
N ASP A 144 2.23 -14.22 -5.84
CA ASP A 144 2.92 -12.91 -5.69
C ASP A 144 4.38 -12.92 -6.15
N PRO A 145 4.66 -12.82 -7.45
CA PRO A 145 6.03 -12.82 -7.95
C PRO A 145 6.76 -11.52 -7.60
N ALA A 146 8.03 -11.65 -7.20
CA ALA A 146 9.00 -10.56 -7.22
C ALA A 146 10.27 -10.94 -7.96
N VAL A 147 10.92 -9.98 -8.62
CA VAL A 147 12.01 -10.24 -9.55
C VAL A 147 13.16 -9.23 -9.45
N LEU A 148 14.38 -9.75 -9.53
CA LEU A 148 15.60 -8.95 -9.68
C LEU A 148 16.52 -9.59 -10.70
N THR A 149 16.86 -8.85 -11.75
CA THR A 149 17.82 -9.30 -12.78
C THR A 149 19.21 -8.72 -12.53
N GLU A 150 20.22 -9.58 -12.54
CA GLU A 150 21.63 -9.19 -12.48
C GLU A 150 22.45 -9.97 -13.51
N GLY A 151 22.94 -9.28 -14.55
CA GLY A 151 23.61 -9.94 -15.67
C GLY A 151 22.64 -10.87 -16.39
N ASP A 152 23.04 -12.12 -16.63
CA ASP A 152 22.23 -13.13 -17.31
C ASP A 152 21.35 -13.98 -16.36
N ARG A 153 21.15 -13.51 -15.13
CA ARG A 153 20.41 -14.24 -14.08
C ARG A 153 19.27 -13.39 -13.55
N THR A 154 18.11 -14.01 -13.43
CA THR A 154 16.92 -13.39 -12.83
C THR A 154 16.53 -14.19 -11.59
N TYR A 155 16.47 -13.52 -10.45
CA TYR A 155 16.03 -14.09 -9.17
C TYR A 155 14.54 -13.83 -9.03
N LEU A 156 13.73 -14.89 -9.13
CA LEU A 156 12.29 -14.88 -8.95
C LEU A 156 11.95 -15.35 -7.53
N TYR A 157 11.14 -14.58 -6.82
CA TYR A 157 10.64 -14.91 -5.49
C TYR A 157 9.13 -15.07 -5.53
N THR A 158 8.60 -16.09 -4.88
CA THR A 158 7.17 -16.40 -4.86
C THR A 158 6.76 -17.06 -3.54
N GLY A 159 5.47 -17.04 -3.24
CA GLY A 159 4.91 -17.89 -2.19
C GLY A 159 3.68 -17.31 -1.51
N PHE A 160 2.91 -18.20 -0.88
CA PHE A 160 1.78 -17.87 -0.02
C PHE A 160 1.70 -18.92 1.08
N CYS A 161 1.71 -18.49 2.34
CA CYS A 161 1.91 -19.33 3.51
C CYS A 161 0.93 -19.00 4.64
N PRO A 162 -0.32 -19.48 4.59
CA PRO A 162 -1.26 -19.35 5.69
C PRO A 162 -0.73 -19.95 7.00
N ILE A 163 -1.13 -19.36 8.12
CA ILE A 163 -0.79 -19.85 9.46
C ILE A 163 -1.20 -21.33 9.60
N GLY A 164 -0.27 -22.17 10.07
CA GLY A 164 -0.50 -23.60 10.28
C GLY A 164 -0.48 -24.47 9.01
N ASP A 165 -0.36 -23.90 7.81
CA ASP A 165 -0.33 -24.67 6.56
C ASP A 165 1.04 -25.34 6.36
N ARG A 166 1.08 -26.67 6.56
CA ARG A 166 2.29 -27.47 6.41
C ARG A 166 2.62 -27.82 4.96
N SER A 167 1.72 -27.58 4.02
CA SER A 167 1.99 -27.77 2.58
C SER A 167 2.84 -26.63 1.99
N ARG A 168 3.08 -25.57 2.78
CA ARG A 168 3.80 -24.37 2.39
C ARG A 168 5.01 -24.15 3.28
N SER A 169 6.21 -24.23 2.73
CA SER A 169 7.44 -24.18 3.54
C SER A 169 7.95 -22.77 3.78
N GLY A 170 7.57 -21.81 2.93
CA GLY A 170 8.00 -20.42 3.02
C GLY A 170 8.09 -19.72 1.66
N ALA A 171 8.70 -18.53 1.66
CA ALA A 171 9.03 -17.85 0.41
C ALA A 171 10.09 -18.64 -0.35
N MET A 172 9.82 -18.90 -1.63
CA MET A 172 10.73 -19.56 -2.55
C MET A 172 11.55 -18.53 -3.32
N ALA A 173 12.80 -18.85 -3.62
CA ALA A 173 13.61 -18.16 -4.61
C ALA A 173 14.04 -19.16 -5.69
N THR A 174 13.82 -18.80 -6.95
CA THR A 174 14.13 -19.59 -8.15
C THR A 174 14.99 -18.75 -9.08
N VAL A 175 16.01 -19.34 -9.71
CA VAL A 175 16.89 -18.59 -10.64
C VAL A 175 16.55 -18.94 -12.08
N LEU A 176 16.28 -17.92 -12.88
CA LEU A 176 15.98 -18.03 -14.30
C LEU A 176 17.18 -17.60 -15.14
N GLY A 177 17.28 -18.18 -16.34
CA GLY A 177 18.26 -17.83 -17.35
C GLY A 177 17.89 -16.56 -18.14
N PRO A 178 18.71 -16.20 -19.14
CA PRO A 178 18.57 -14.93 -19.88
C PRO A 178 17.33 -14.86 -20.78
N ASP A 179 16.61 -15.97 -20.99
CA ASP A 179 15.34 -15.99 -21.72
C ASP A 179 14.14 -15.55 -20.85
N MET A 180 14.39 -15.28 -19.56
CA MET A 180 13.44 -14.84 -18.55
C MET A 180 12.36 -15.87 -18.19
N LEU A 181 12.49 -17.12 -18.63
CA LEU A 181 11.49 -18.18 -18.44
C LEU A 181 12.07 -19.48 -17.90
N THR A 182 13.27 -19.85 -18.33
CA THR A 182 13.83 -21.18 -18.06
C THR A 182 14.58 -21.18 -16.73
N ILE A 183 14.17 -22.09 -15.83
CA ILE A 183 14.82 -22.32 -14.54
C ILE A 183 16.23 -22.89 -14.77
N ILE A 184 17.22 -22.26 -14.16
CA ILE A 184 18.62 -22.69 -14.14
C ILE A 184 19.11 -23.08 -12.74
N GLU A 185 18.44 -22.61 -11.68
CA GLU A 185 18.62 -23.11 -10.31
C GLU A 185 17.25 -23.33 -9.68
N GLU A 186 17.05 -24.53 -9.13
CA GLU A 186 15.80 -25.01 -8.53
C GLU A 186 15.31 -24.12 -7.37
N PRO A 187 14.00 -24.10 -7.07
CA PRO A 187 13.45 -23.34 -5.95
C PRO A 187 14.11 -23.68 -4.61
N VAL A 188 14.42 -22.65 -3.82
CA VAL A 188 14.92 -22.77 -2.44
C VAL A 188 14.13 -21.89 -1.49
N ILE A 189 13.95 -22.31 -0.23
CA ILE A 189 13.25 -21.51 0.77
C ILE A 189 14.19 -20.44 1.34
N VAL A 190 13.77 -19.16 1.26
CA VAL A 190 14.55 -17.99 1.71
C VAL A 190 14.01 -17.34 2.98
N ALA A 191 12.71 -17.47 3.25
CA ALA A 191 12.08 -17.05 4.50
C ALA A 191 11.04 -18.12 4.91
N PRO A 192 11.09 -18.63 6.14
CA PRO A 192 10.23 -19.75 6.54
C PRO A 192 8.79 -19.30 6.80
N SER A 193 7.84 -20.21 6.57
CA SER A 193 6.47 -20.10 7.10
C SER A 193 6.40 -20.51 8.57
N GLU A 194 5.28 -20.18 9.23
CA GLU A 194 5.05 -20.44 10.66
C GLU A 194 5.36 -21.89 11.11
N PRO A 195 4.92 -22.95 10.41
CA PRO A 195 5.19 -24.32 10.86
C PRO A 195 6.68 -24.72 10.85
N TYR A 196 7.54 -23.97 10.14
CA TYR A 196 8.95 -24.28 9.90
C TYR A 196 9.93 -23.24 10.47
N SER A 197 9.44 -22.23 11.20
CA SER A 197 10.24 -21.07 11.62
C SER A 197 11.07 -21.26 12.89
N LYS A 198 10.88 -22.35 13.63
CA LYS A 198 11.54 -22.55 14.93
C LYS A 198 13.07 -22.47 14.84
N GLY A 199 13.65 -21.50 15.52
CA GLY A 199 15.09 -21.21 15.56
C GLY A 199 15.60 -20.38 14.38
N SER A 200 14.71 -19.86 13.53
CA SER A 200 15.10 -19.11 12.32
C SER A 200 15.35 -17.62 12.58
N GLY A 201 14.77 -17.06 13.65
CA GLY A 201 14.75 -15.62 13.93
C GLY A 201 13.57 -14.88 13.26
N PHE A 202 12.70 -15.58 12.54
CA PHE A 202 11.47 -15.03 11.93
C PHE A 202 10.23 -15.21 12.81
N GLU A 203 10.36 -15.80 14.01
CA GLU A 203 9.22 -16.14 14.86
C GLU A 203 8.33 -14.93 15.22
N GLY A 204 7.03 -15.06 14.98
CA GLY A 204 6.03 -14.00 15.14
C GLY A 204 5.91 -13.06 13.94
N HIS A 205 6.82 -13.17 12.98
CA HIS A 205 6.89 -12.38 11.75
C HIS A 205 7.23 -13.27 10.55
N GLU A 206 6.78 -14.53 10.57
CA GLU A 206 7.01 -15.48 9.50
C GLU A 206 6.40 -15.04 8.18
N PHE A 207 6.93 -15.57 7.08
CA PHE A 207 6.44 -15.24 5.75
C PHE A 207 4.98 -15.66 5.57
N PHE A 208 4.14 -14.73 5.12
CA PHE A 208 2.77 -14.97 4.69
C PHE A 208 2.64 -14.81 3.17
N GLU A 209 2.95 -13.63 2.62
CA GLU A 209 2.82 -13.34 1.18
C GLU A 209 3.68 -12.13 0.75
N ALA A 210 3.44 -11.59 -0.45
CA ALA A 210 4.00 -10.32 -0.92
C ALA A 210 5.53 -10.22 -0.92
N PRO A 211 6.29 -11.23 -1.41
CA PRO A 211 7.73 -11.09 -1.49
C PRO A 211 8.07 -9.91 -2.40
N SER A 212 9.10 -9.17 -2.04
CA SER A 212 9.72 -8.15 -2.88
C SER A 212 11.22 -8.11 -2.62
N ILE A 213 12.02 -7.79 -3.62
CA ILE A 213 13.48 -7.86 -3.51
C ILE A 213 14.12 -6.58 -4.03
N ARG A 214 15.05 -6.03 -3.24
CA ARG A 214 15.85 -4.87 -3.62
C ARG A 214 17.31 -5.08 -3.25
N LYS A 215 18.22 -4.50 -4.02
CA LYS A 215 19.65 -4.53 -3.73
C LYS A 215 20.16 -3.13 -3.45
N ARG A 216 20.88 -2.97 -2.34
CA ARG A 216 21.58 -1.74 -1.97
C ARG A 216 23.03 -2.09 -1.67
N GLY A 217 23.94 -1.63 -2.53
CA GLY A 217 25.34 -2.03 -2.49
C GLY A 217 25.49 -3.54 -2.73
N ASP A 218 26.08 -4.25 -1.77
CA ASP A 218 26.28 -5.70 -1.79
C ASP A 218 25.21 -6.49 -1.01
N THR A 219 24.15 -5.80 -0.54
CA THR A 219 23.13 -6.38 0.36
C THR A 219 21.78 -6.45 -0.33
N TYR A 220 21.16 -7.63 -0.25
CA TYR A 220 19.80 -7.90 -0.68
C TYR A 220 18.85 -7.65 0.48
N TYR A 221 17.77 -6.93 0.22
CA TYR A 221 16.66 -6.61 1.11
C TYR A 221 15.44 -7.33 0.56
N PHE A 222 15.04 -8.40 1.25
CA PHE A 222 13.83 -9.15 0.97
C PHE A 222 12.72 -8.59 1.84
N ILE A 223 11.78 -7.88 1.22
CA ILE A 223 10.58 -7.31 1.84
C ILE A 223 9.45 -8.34 1.71
N TYR A 224 8.57 -8.44 2.70
CA TYR A 224 7.43 -9.36 2.65
C TYR A 224 6.34 -8.96 3.64
N SER A 225 5.13 -9.48 3.42
CA SER A 225 4.03 -9.43 4.38
C SER A 225 4.08 -10.65 5.29
N SER A 226 3.99 -10.44 6.59
CA SER A 226 4.09 -11.52 7.57
C SER A 226 2.73 -12.08 7.98
N ILE A 227 2.75 -13.14 8.79
CA ILE A 227 1.54 -13.77 9.36
C ILE A 227 0.70 -12.84 10.26
N VAL A 228 1.16 -11.64 10.59
CA VAL A 228 0.31 -10.62 11.26
C VAL A 228 -0.46 -9.74 10.26
N TYR A 229 -0.32 -9.99 8.95
CA TYR A 229 -1.04 -9.41 7.82
C TYR A 229 -0.77 -7.92 7.54
N HIS A 230 -0.82 -7.07 8.57
CA HIS A 230 -0.85 -5.61 8.43
C HIS A 230 0.51 -4.94 8.24
N GLU A 231 1.61 -5.69 8.23
CA GLU A 231 2.96 -5.14 8.22
C GLU A 231 3.75 -5.54 6.97
N LEU A 232 4.63 -4.64 6.54
CA LEU A 232 5.72 -4.97 5.63
C LEU A 232 6.99 -5.15 6.45
N CYS A 233 7.46 -6.38 6.50
CA CYS A 233 8.68 -6.82 7.13
C CYS A 233 9.84 -6.82 6.12
N TYR A 234 11.07 -6.93 6.64
CA TYR A 234 12.21 -7.20 5.79
C TYR A 234 13.26 -8.09 6.44
N ALA A 235 13.97 -8.81 5.58
CA ALA A 235 15.13 -9.59 5.90
C ALA A 235 16.30 -9.22 4.97
N THR A 236 17.53 -9.42 5.43
CA THR A 236 18.73 -9.06 4.65
C THR A 236 19.66 -10.24 4.44
N SER A 237 20.30 -10.31 3.27
CA SER A 237 21.36 -11.27 2.95
C SER A 237 22.44 -10.65 2.07
N LYS A 238 23.63 -11.27 2.04
CA LYS A 238 24.67 -11.02 1.03
C LYS A 238 24.52 -11.91 -0.20
N HIS A 239 23.54 -12.80 -0.21
CA HIS A 239 23.23 -13.71 -1.31
C HIS A 239 21.74 -13.62 -1.65
N PRO A 240 21.38 -13.63 -2.94
CA PRO A 240 19.98 -13.49 -3.36
C PRO A 240 19.13 -14.71 -2.96
N THR A 241 19.70 -15.90 -2.81
CA THR A 241 18.93 -17.14 -2.66
C THR A 241 19.13 -17.86 -1.34
N LYS A 242 19.81 -17.26 -0.35
CA LYS A 242 20.08 -17.93 0.93
C LYS A 242 20.47 -16.98 2.04
N GLY A 243 20.30 -17.43 3.27
CA GLY A 243 20.89 -16.79 4.46
C GLY A 243 20.27 -15.44 4.83
N PHE A 244 19.02 -15.21 4.43
CA PHE A 244 18.27 -14.04 4.88
C PHE A 244 18.07 -14.09 6.39
N LYS A 245 18.25 -12.93 7.02
CA LYS A 245 18.03 -12.72 8.44
C LYS A 245 16.99 -11.64 8.61
N PHE A 246 15.92 -11.91 9.34
CA PHE A 246 14.91 -10.93 9.71
C PHE A 246 15.55 -9.69 10.35
N ARG A 247 15.06 -8.50 9.99
CA ARG A 247 15.58 -7.21 10.46
C ARG A 247 14.51 -6.27 11.02
N GLY A 248 13.23 -6.63 10.96
CA GLY A 248 12.13 -5.87 11.55
C GLY A 248 11.05 -5.47 10.56
N VAL A 249 10.20 -4.54 11.02
CA VAL A 249 9.07 -3.97 10.28
C VAL A 249 9.47 -2.62 9.67
N ILE A 250 9.14 -2.40 8.39
CA ILE A 250 9.30 -1.12 7.72
C ILE A 250 8.07 -0.24 7.97
N VAL A 251 6.86 -0.76 7.78
CA VAL A 251 5.60 -0.01 7.94
C VAL A 251 4.46 -0.95 8.31
N SER A 252 3.51 -0.46 9.10
CA SER A 252 2.26 -1.16 9.42
C SER A 252 1.06 -0.35 8.93
N ASN A 253 0.17 -0.94 8.13
CA ASN A 253 -1.00 -0.25 7.55
C ASN A 253 -2.18 -0.07 8.51
N ASN A 254 -1.98 -0.38 9.80
CA ASN A 254 -2.81 0.02 10.94
C ASN A 254 -2.06 0.89 11.97
N ASP A 255 -0.83 1.33 11.65
CA ASP A 255 0.04 2.17 12.46
C ASP A 255 0.44 1.57 13.83
N ILE A 256 0.32 0.26 14.03
CA ILE A 256 0.76 -0.44 15.26
C ILE A 256 2.31 -0.47 15.36
N HIS A 257 2.82 -0.64 16.58
CA HIS A 257 4.24 -0.64 16.97
C HIS A 257 4.96 0.72 16.92
N ILE A 258 4.26 1.78 16.51
CA ILE A 258 4.71 3.16 16.68
C ILE A 258 4.40 3.66 18.09
N SER A 259 5.44 4.05 18.82
CA SER A 259 5.39 4.53 20.21
C SER A 259 5.67 6.02 20.38
N SER A 260 6.04 6.72 19.30
CA SER A 260 6.47 8.13 19.32
C SER A 260 5.38 9.10 19.73
N TYR A 261 4.10 8.78 19.49
CA TYR A 261 2.97 9.68 19.78
C TYR A 261 1.75 8.98 20.45
N LYS A 262 1.77 7.65 20.58
CA LYS A 262 0.65 6.85 21.10
C LYS A 262 1.14 5.56 21.79
N PRO A 263 0.27 4.84 22.52
CA PRO A 263 0.58 3.49 22.97
C PRO A 263 0.94 2.58 21.77
N PRO A 264 2.02 1.77 21.85
CA PRO A 264 2.50 0.99 20.70
C PRO A 264 1.45 0.04 20.11
N GLN A 265 0.64 -0.57 20.97
CA GLN A 265 -0.36 -1.57 20.57
C GLN A 265 -1.70 -0.97 20.14
N LYS A 266 -1.86 0.37 20.20
CA LYS A 266 -3.09 1.01 19.78
C LYS A 266 -3.13 1.09 18.24
N PRO A 267 -4.08 0.43 17.55
CA PRO A 267 -4.30 0.67 16.14
C PRO A 267 -4.81 2.09 15.92
N MET A 268 -4.35 2.72 14.84
CA MET A 268 -4.81 4.05 14.45
C MET A 268 -5.50 4.06 13.09
N TYR A 269 -5.64 2.90 12.48
CA TYR A 269 -6.31 2.70 11.20
C TYR A 269 -6.78 1.25 11.11
N TYR A 270 -7.83 0.99 10.31
CA TYR A 270 -8.34 -0.35 10.05
C TYR A 270 -7.53 -0.96 8.89
N GLY A 271 -6.52 -1.76 9.22
CA GLY A 271 -5.57 -2.36 8.27
C GLY A 271 -6.13 -3.62 7.60
N GLY A 272 -5.24 -4.45 7.07
CA GLY A 272 -5.59 -5.73 6.43
C GLY A 272 -4.32 -6.36 5.88
N ASN A 273 -4.39 -7.08 4.75
CA ASN A 273 -3.14 -7.48 4.07
C ASN A 273 -2.26 -6.25 3.74
N ASN A 274 -0.96 -6.43 3.63
CA ASN A 274 -0.04 -5.39 3.24
C ASN A 274 0.87 -5.91 2.13
N HIS A 275 1.24 -5.05 1.20
CA HIS A 275 2.06 -5.42 0.05
C HIS A 275 2.77 -4.18 -0.46
N GLY A 276 4.03 -4.32 -0.84
CA GLY A 276 4.77 -3.31 -1.59
C GLY A 276 6.27 -3.47 -1.44
N SER A 277 7.01 -2.46 -1.87
CA SER A 277 8.47 -2.51 -1.88
C SER A 277 9.12 -1.19 -1.46
N ILE A 278 10.44 -1.13 -1.58
CA ILE A 278 11.23 0.08 -1.38
C ILE A 278 11.94 0.48 -2.67
N VAL A 279 12.16 1.77 -2.88
CA VAL A 279 12.97 2.26 -4.01
C VAL A 279 13.70 3.54 -3.66
N GLU A 280 14.86 3.74 -4.27
CA GLU A 280 15.57 5.01 -4.24
C GLU A 280 15.04 5.95 -5.33
N ILE A 281 14.63 7.15 -4.94
CA ILE A 281 14.18 8.21 -5.84
C ILE A 281 14.98 9.46 -5.48
N ASN A 282 15.79 9.93 -6.43
CA ASN A 282 16.56 11.17 -6.29
C ASN A 282 17.37 11.26 -4.98
N GLY A 283 18.04 10.15 -4.61
CA GLY A 283 18.90 10.05 -3.42
C GLY A 283 18.15 9.86 -2.09
N LYS A 284 16.82 9.72 -2.11
CA LYS A 284 16.00 9.38 -0.95
C LYS A 284 15.36 8.02 -1.14
N TRP A 285 15.17 7.27 -0.07
CA TRP A 285 14.51 5.98 -0.13
C TRP A 285 13.08 6.10 0.36
N TYR A 286 12.18 5.38 -0.29
CA TYR A 286 10.77 5.35 0.05
C TYR A 286 10.29 3.92 0.17
N VAL A 287 9.41 3.66 1.13
CA VAL A 287 8.56 2.46 1.14
C VAL A 287 7.25 2.79 0.45
N PHE A 288 6.79 1.88 -0.39
CA PHE A 288 5.46 1.87 -0.99
C PHE A 288 4.68 0.72 -0.36
N TYR A 289 3.43 0.99 0.00
CA TYR A 289 2.54 0.06 0.67
C TYR A 289 1.09 0.43 0.33
N HIS A 290 0.10 -0.26 0.89
CA HIS A 290 -1.30 0.16 0.74
C HIS A 290 -2.06 0.23 2.05
N ARG A 291 -3.18 0.95 2.01
CA ARG A 291 -4.18 0.99 3.07
C ARG A 291 -5.53 0.55 2.55
N HIS A 292 -6.39 0.13 3.46
CA HIS A 292 -7.76 -0.27 3.16
C HIS A 292 -8.72 0.92 3.17
N THR A 293 -9.66 0.93 2.23
CA THR A 293 -10.72 1.93 2.14
C THR A 293 -12.06 1.26 1.90
N ASN A 294 -13.12 2.05 1.86
CA ASN A 294 -14.51 1.65 1.69
C ASN A 294 -15.07 0.69 2.77
N GLY A 295 -14.26 0.33 3.78
CA GLY A 295 -14.60 -0.65 4.81
C GLY A 295 -14.59 -2.09 4.30
N THR A 296 -13.83 -2.38 3.25
CA THR A 296 -13.67 -3.72 2.69
C THR A 296 -12.19 -4.01 2.41
N ASN A 297 -11.85 -5.29 2.25
CA ASN A 297 -10.50 -5.67 1.84
C ASN A 297 -10.21 -5.41 0.35
N PHE A 298 -11.24 -5.10 -0.46
CA PHE A 298 -11.17 -5.08 -1.92
C PHE A 298 -11.12 -3.67 -2.52
N SER A 299 -10.80 -2.66 -1.72
CA SER A 299 -10.66 -1.27 -2.18
C SER A 299 -9.44 -0.66 -1.50
N ARG A 300 -8.27 -1.02 -2.03
CA ARG A 300 -6.98 -0.65 -1.43
C ARG A 300 -6.32 0.48 -2.22
N GLN A 301 -5.70 1.41 -1.51
CA GLN A 301 -5.03 2.58 -2.09
C GLN A 301 -3.54 2.60 -1.75
N GLY A 302 -2.70 2.83 -2.76
CA GLY A 302 -1.27 2.99 -2.61
C GLY A 302 -0.89 4.21 -1.76
N CYS A 303 0.00 4.00 -0.80
CA CYS A 303 0.61 4.99 0.06
C CYS A 303 2.14 4.84 0.02
N MET A 304 2.86 5.88 0.39
CA MET A 304 4.31 5.84 0.49
C MET A 304 4.84 6.66 1.65
N GLU A 305 6.00 6.29 2.20
CA GLU A 305 6.68 7.06 3.24
C GLU A 305 8.18 7.11 2.96
N GLU A 306 8.85 8.21 3.30
CA GLU A 306 10.31 8.27 3.26
C GLU A 306 10.89 7.37 4.36
N ILE A 307 11.86 6.52 3.99
CA ILE A 307 12.59 5.65 4.92
C ILE A 307 14.05 6.04 4.97
N GLN A 308 14.71 5.67 6.07
CA GLN A 308 16.13 5.89 6.26
C GLN A 308 16.84 4.57 6.58
N PHE A 309 18.04 4.42 6.04
CA PHE A 309 18.93 3.33 6.43
C PHE A 309 19.87 3.82 7.51
N LEU A 310 19.92 3.10 8.63
CA LEU A 310 20.95 3.28 9.64
C LEU A 310 22.30 2.74 9.14
N GLU A 311 23.37 3.06 9.86
CA GLU A 311 24.74 2.64 9.50
C GLU A 311 24.90 1.12 9.38
N ASP A 312 24.15 0.35 10.16
CA ASP A 312 24.15 -1.12 10.13
C ASP A 312 23.24 -1.73 9.05
N GLY A 313 22.66 -0.86 8.21
CA GLY A 313 21.74 -1.22 7.13
C GLY A 313 20.32 -1.53 7.58
N THR A 314 19.95 -1.36 8.85
CA THR A 314 18.54 -1.45 9.27
C THR A 314 17.72 -0.26 8.82
N ILE A 315 16.42 -0.48 8.68
CA ILE A 315 15.39 0.51 8.42
C ILE A 315 14.53 0.61 9.68
N PRO A 316 14.46 1.78 10.34
CA PRO A 316 13.50 2.01 11.41
C PRO A 316 12.07 1.98 10.86
N GLN A 317 11.13 1.44 11.63
CA GLN A 317 9.73 1.47 11.26
C GLN A 317 9.23 2.92 11.12
N VAL A 318 8.56 3.22 10.02
CA VAL A 318 7.92 4.51 9.75
C VAL A 318 6.43 4.47 10.10
N GLU A 319 5.90 5.63 10.47
CA GLU A 319 4.49 5.81 10.74
C GLU A 319 3.70 6.09 9.45
N MET A 320 2.39 5.84 9.48
CA MET A 320 1.52 6.32 8.41
C MET A 320 1.32 7.84 8.52
N THR A 321 1.57 8.57 7.44
CA THR A 321 1.38 10.02 7.35
C THR A 321 0.48 10.41 6.18
N SER A 322 -0.08 11.62 6.26
CA SER A 322 -0.71 12.29 5.13
C SER A 322 0.31 12.91 4.18
N CYS A 323 1.57 13.06 4.59
CA CYS A 323 2.59 13.78 3.83
C CYS A 323 3.05 13.02 2.58
N GLY A 324 3.10 11.69 2.62
CA GLY A 324 3.54 10.87 1.50
C GLY A 324 4.83 11.39 0.86
N SER A 325 4.76 11.74 -0.42
CA SER A 325 5.89 12.22 -1.21
C SER A 325 6.26 13.70 -1.02
N ASN A 326 5.61 14.44 -0.11
CA ASN A 326 5.79 15.89 0.05
C ASN A 326 7.20 16.34 0.48
N ASN A 327 8.05 15.43 0.98
CA ASN A 327 9.38 15.72 1.50
C ASN A 327 9.35 16.68 2.72
N GLY A 328 8.51 16.36 3.69
CA GLY A 328 8.29 17.13 4.92
C GLY A 328 6.81 17.40 5.19
N PRO A 329 6.49 18.20 6.24
CA PRO A 329 5.12 18.55 6.58
C PRO A 329 4.38 19.24 5.43
N LEU A 330 3.09 18.95 5.30
CA LEU A 330 2.18 19.70 4.43
C LEU A 330 2.13 21.16 4.88
N ARG A 331 1.71 22.06 3.99
CA ARG A 331 1.56 23.46 4.37
C ARG A 331 0.36 23.58 5.30
N GLY A 332 0.49 24.21 6.46
CA GLY A 332 -0.65 24.44 7.36
C GLY A 332 -1.55 25.59 6.91
N LEU A 333 -1.93 25.67 5.62
CA LEU A 333 -2.79 26.74 5.08
C LEU A 333 -3.52 26.25 3.83
N GLY A 334 -4.82 26.55 3.72
CA GLY A 334 -5.65 26.19 2.57
C GLY A 334 -6.52 24.97 2.83
N GLU A 335 -7.21 24.51 1.80
CA GLU A 335 -8.15 23.38 1.86
C GLU A 335 -7.42 22.05 1.57
N TYR A 336 -7.67 21.06 2.43
CA TYR A 336 -7.17 19.69 2.29
C TYR A 336 -8.33 18.71 2.26
N PRO A 337 -8.34 17.76 1.30
CA PRO A 337 -9.40 16.78 1.23
C PRO A 337 -9.27 15.75 2.36
N ALA A 338 -10.40 15.29 2.89
CA ALA A 338 -10.42 14.41 4.05
C ALA A 338 -9.92 12.99 3.74
N TYR A 339 -9.90 12.57 2.46
CA TYR A 339 -9.38 11.25 2.08
C TYR A 339 -7.88 11.07 2.39
N ILE A 340 -7.13 12.15 2.67
CA ILE A 340 -5.72 12.04 3.05
C ILE A 340 -5.50 11.64 4.52
N ALA A 341 -6.58 11.36 5.26
CA ALA A 341 -6.49 10.90 6.64
C ALA A 341 -5.60 9.65 6.72
N CYS A 342 -4.54 9.75 7.53
CA CYS A 342 -3.63 8.65 7.78
C CYS A 342 -4.00 7.89 9.07
N ASN A 343 -4.85 8.47 9.91
CA ASN A 343 -5.43 7.80 11.07
C ASN A 343 -6.96 7.89 11.01
N LEU A 344 -7.63 6.76 11.26
CA LEU A 344 -9.07 6.61 11.43
C LEU A 344 -9.32 5.66 12.59
N PHE A 345 -10.04 6.12 13.61
CA PHE A 345 -10.39 5.28 14.76
C PHE A 345 -11.65 5.80 15.47
N CYS A 346 -12.23 4.97 16.33
CA CYS A 346 -13.26 5.37 17.28
C CYS A 346 -12.95 4.74 18.65
N ASN A 347 -13.89 4.79 19.60
CA ASN A 347 -13.72 4.15 20.90
C ASN A 347 -13.66 2.62 20.82
N ASP A 348 -14.31 2.03 19.82
CA ASP A 348 -14.22 0.60 19.56
C ASP A 348 -12.91 0.34 18.81
N GLU A 349 -11.99 -0.37 19.48
CA GLU A 349 -10.68 -0.68 18.90
C GLU A 349 -10.77 -1.91 18.02
N GLU A 350 -10.32 -1.77 16.78
CA GLU A 350 -10.28 -2.85 15.80
C GLU A 350 -9.09 -2.63 14.86
N PRO A 351 -8.12 -3.56 14.80
CA PRO A 351 -6.94 -3.42 13.94
C PRO A 351 -7.18 -3.75 12.47
N TYR A 352 -8.21 -4.54 12.14
CA TYR A 352 -8.41 -5.03 10.77
C TYR A 352 -9.64 -4.43 10.11
N THR A 353 -9.65 -4.41 8.78
CA THR A 353 -10.85 -4.22 7.99
C THR A 353 -11.53 -5.57 7.81
N ASP A 354 -12.86 -5.59 7.85
CA ASP A 354 -13.61 -6.80 7.57
C ASP A 354 -13.33 -7.36 6.18
N PHE A 355 -12.98 -8.65 6.12
CA PHE A 355 -12.79 -9.39 4.87
C PHE A 355 -14.04 -9.35 3.97
N THR A 356 -15.23 -9.36 4.58
CA THR A 356 -16.51 -9.38 3.85
C THR A 356 -17.21 -8.02 3.77
N GLY A 357 -16.74 -7.02 4.51
CA GLY A 357 -17.42 -5.73 4.68
C GLY A 357 -18.76 -5.77 5.44
N ALA A 358 -19.12 -6.91 6.03
CA ALA A 358 -20.34 -7.16 6.79
C ALA A 358 -20.41 -6.41 8.14
N TRP A 359 -19.30 -6.27 8.89
CA TRP A 359 -19.30 -5.62 10.22
C TRP A 359 -18.62 -4.25 10.25
N MET A 360 -17.82 -3.88 9.24
CA MET A 360 -17.29 -2.51 9.04
C MET A 360 -18.40 -1.49 8.66
N ASP A 361 -19.64 -1.77 9.05
CA ASP A 361 -20.89 -1.27 8.51
C ASP A 361 -21.11 0.25 8.71
N LYS A 362 -22.02 0.64 9.59
CA LYS A 362 -22.25 2.01 10.05
C LYS A 362 -21.41 2.33 11.29
N GLN A 363 -20.70 1.37 11.90
CA GLN A 363 -20.00 1.59 13.18
C GLN A 363 -18.70 2.40 13.01
N PHE A 364 -17.84 2.02 12.08
CA PHE A 364 -16.47 2.54 11.95
C PHE A 364 -16.35 3.62 10.86
N PRO A 365 -15.55 4.68 11.09
CA PRO A 365 -15.25 5.66 10.05
C PRO A 365 -14.45 5.02 8.91
N LYS A 366 -14.73 5.43 7.67
CA LYS A 366 -14.08 4.88 6.48
C LYS A 366 -13.91 5.92 5.39
N ILE A 367 -12.78 5.89 4.69
CA ILE A 367 -12.61 6.64 3.45
C ILE A 367 -13.41 5.93 2.35
N THR A 368 -14.19 6.66 1.58
CA THR A 368 -15.00 6.14 0.46
C THR A 368 -15.22 7.26 -0.56
N GLN A 369 -15.99 7.01 -1.61
CA GLN A 369 -16.34 7.99 -2.64
C GLN A 369 -17.82 7.91 -3.02
N ASP A 370 -18.31 8.96 -3.67
CA ASP A 370 -19.54 8.91 -4.42
C ASP A 370 -19.30 8.21 -5.78
N GLY A 371 -20.39 7.81 -6.44
CA GLY A 371 -20.32 7.18 -7.75
C GLY A 371 -19.89 5.71 -7.70
N LYS A 372 -19.35 5.24 -8.82
CA LYS A 372 -18.87 3.87 -9.04
C LYS A 372 -17.40 3.88 -9.45
N ASP A 373 -16.82 2.69 -9.58
CA ASP A 373 -15.48 2.50 -10.14
C ASP A 373 -15.32 3.22 -11.49
N GLY A 374 -14.21 3.95 -11.62
CA GLY A 374 -13.89 4.78 -12.79
C GLY A 374 -14.47 6.19 -12.79
N ASP A 375 -15.34 6.56 -11.84
CA ASP A 375 -15.77 7.95 -11.68
C ASP A 375 -14.66 8.74 -10.96
N GLU A 376 -14.28 9.91 -11.49
CA GLU A 376 -13.25 10.81 -10.90
C GLU A 376 -13.81 11.65 -9.75
N GLU A 377 -14.45 10.99 -8.78
CA GLU A 377 -15.06 11.62 -7.62
C GLU A 377 -14.07 11.71 -6.45
N ILE A 378 -14.02 12.87 -5.81
CA ILE A 378 -13.13 13.09 -4.66
C ILE A 378 -13.62 12.26 -3.48
N GLY A 379 -12.70 11.50 -2.88
CA GLY A 379 -12.97 10.70 -1.70
C GLY A 379 -13.30 11.55 -0.47
N TYR A 380 -14.06 10.97 0.46
CA TYR A 380 -14.44 11.59 1.73
C TYR A 380 -14.44 10.55 2.85
N ILE A 381 -14.53 11.00 4.10
CA ILE A 381 -14.67 10.10 5.25
C ILE A 381 -16.15 9.98 5.60
N ALA A 382 -16.71 8.78 5.47
CA ALA A 382 -18.05 8.43 5.92
C ALA A 382 -18.04 7.97 7.39
N ASN A 383 -19.23 7.82 7.97
CA ASN A 383 -19.41 7.25 9.31
C ASN A 383 -18.68 8.01 10.43
N MET A 384 -18.58 9.34 10.31
CA MET A 384 -18.16 10.18 11.44
C MET A 384 -19.29 10.25 12.48
N LYS A 385 -19.31 9.24 13.36
CA LYS A 385 -20.23 9.08 14.49
C LYS A 385 -19.57 9.48 15.80
N ASP A 386 -20.33 9.47 16.91
CA ASP A 386 -19.76 9.84 18.21
C ASP A 386 -18.47 9.04 18.48
N SER A 387 -17.40 9.75 18.82
CA SER A 387 -16.02 9.28 19.01
C SER A 387 -15.18 9.00 17.74
N ALA A 388 -15.81 8.91 16.56
CA ALA A 388 -15.07 8.73 15.32
C ALA A 388 -14.10 9.90 15.11
N THR A 389 -12.84 9.58 14.87
CA THR A 389 -11.74 10.54 14.77
C THR A 389 -10.97 10.32 13.49
N ALA A 390 -10.77 11.40 12.75
CA ALA A 390 -9.90 11.46 11.57
C ALA A 390 -8.62 12.24 11.92
N GLY A 391 -7.46 11.63 11.69
CA GLY A 391 -6.15 12.22 11.95
C GLY A 391 -5.35 12.45 10.67
N PHE A 392 -4.66 13.59 10.62
CA PHE A 392 -3.89 14.07 9.49
C PHE A 392 -2.50 14.50 9.98
N LYS A 393 -1.44 13.90 9.43
CA LYS A 393 -0.04 14.10 9.90
C LYS A 393 0.85 14.45 8.71
N TYR A 394 1.58 15.56 8.67
CA TYR A 394 1.64 16.73 9.55
C TYR A 394 1.56 18.02 8.74
N PHE A 395 1.35 19.15 9.41
CA PHE A 395 1.19 20.48 8.82
C PHE A 395 2.13 21.49 9.47
N ASP A 396 2.87 22.28 8.69
CA ASP A 396 3.59 23.48 9.16
C ASP A 396 2.60 24.65 9.29
N CYS A 397 2.01 24.79 10.48
CA CYS A 397 1.01 25.79 10.82
C CYS A 397 1.67 27.10 11.26
N LYS A 398 1.21 28.24 10.72
CA LYS A 398 1.72 29.57 11.05
C LYS A 398 0.61 30.63 11.06
N GLY A 399 0.25 31.10 12.24
CA GLY A 399 -0.77 32.12 12.48
C GLY A 399 -2.17 31.65 12.12
N ILE A 400 -2.47 30.36 12.32
CA ILE A 400 -3.79 29.81 11.98
C ILE A 400 -4.75 30.10 13.12
N ASN A 401 -5.82 30.84 12.83
CA ASN A 401 -6.81 31.28 13.82
C ASN A 401 -8.26 30.92 13.44
N ARG A 402 -8.46 30.32 12.27
CA ARG A 402 -9.76 29.84 11.83
C ARG A 402 -9.64 28.50 11.12
N VAL A 403 -10.56 27.60 11.47
CA VAL A 403 -10.66 26.27 10.87
C VAL A 403 -12.05 26.11 10.28
N LYS A 404 -12.10 25.58 9.05
CA LYS A 404 -13.34 25.22 8.36
C LYS A 404 -13.38 23.73 8.07
N ILE A 405 -14.58 23.19 7.95
CA ILE A 405 -14.84 21.82 7.49
C ILE A 405 -15.99 21.80 6.50
N LYS A 406 -15.93 20.91 5.52
CA LYS A 406 -17.00 20.66 4.56
C LYS A 406 -17.67 19.32 4.90
N VAL A 407 -18.93 19.39 5.31
CA VAL A 407 -19.67 18.26 5.92
C VAL A 407 -21.04 18.09 5.27
N ARG A 408 -21.52 16.84 5.21
CA ARG A 408 -22.92 16.49 4.93
C ARG A 408 -23.36 15.31 5.82
N GLY A 409 -24.65 14.99 5.79
CA GLY A 409 -25.19 13.79 6.43
C GLY A 409 -26.32 14.07 7.43
N TYR A 410 -26.89 13.00 7.97
CA TYR A 410 -27.88 13.03 9.04
C TYR A 410 -27.18 13.08 10.39
N CYS A 411 -26.73 14.28 10.77
CA CYS A 411 -25.94 14.51 11.97
C CYS A 411 -26.44 15.72 12.77
N ARG A 412 -26.21 15.72 14.08
CA ARG A 412 -26.39 16.87 14.97
C ARG A 412 -25.32 16.81 16.06
N GLY A 413 -24.36 17.72 16.03
CA GLY A 413 -23.22 17.69 16.92
C GLY A 413 -22.14 18.67 16.52
N HIS A 414 -20.90 18.38 16.89
CA HIS A 414 -19.75 19.19 16.51
C HIS A 414 -18.54 18.30 16.22
N PHE A 415 -17.59 18.86 15.46
CA PHE A 415 -16.24 18.33 15.38
C PHE A 415 -15.35 19.05 16.39
N GLU A 416 -14.68 18.29 17.25
CA GLU A 416 -13.58 18.77 18.09
C GLU A 416 -12.28 18.78 17.28
N VAL A 417 -11.52 19.87 17.37
CA VAL A 417 -10.20 20.00 16.71
C VAL A 417 -9.09 19.87 17.75
N LYS A 418 -8.13 18.98 17.50
CA LYS A 418 -7.00 18.67 18.40
C LYS A 418 -5.70 18.56 17.62
N THR A 419 -4.56 18.70 18.29
CA THR A 419 -3.22 18.50 17.70
C THR A 419 -2.52 17.23 18.14
N SER A 420 -3.17 16.43 18.99
CA SER A 420 -2.75 15.06 19.32
C SER A 420 -3.97 14.14 19.47
N TRP A 421 -3.75 12.83 19.30
CA TRP A 421 -4.85 11.85 19.23
C TRP A 421 -5.71 11.78 20.49
N SER A 422 -5.13 12.08 21.67
CA SER A 422 -5.79 12.07 22.97
C SER A 422 -5.58 13.38 23.75
N GLY A 423 -5.24 14.46 23.05
CA GLY A 423 -4.94 15.77 23.64
C GLY A 423 -6.16 16.64 23.92
N GLU A 424 -5.85 17.87 24.31
CA GLU A 424 -6.83 18.92 24.57
C GLU A 424 -7.57 19.33 23.30
N VAL A 425 -8.87 19.64 23.48
CA VAL A 425 -9.72 20.21 22.43
C VAL A 425 -9.42 21.70 22.29
N LEU A 426 -8.88 22.10 21.15
CA LEU A 426 -8.57 23.51 20.84
C LEU A 426 -9.82 24.32 20.50
N GLY A 427 -10.86 23.65 19.99
CA GLY A 427 -12.12 24.28 19.63
C GLY A 427 -13.10 23.31 19.01
N LYS A 428 -14.31 23.82 18.73
CA LYS A 428 -15.44 23.03 18.26
C LYS A 428 -16.09 23.71 17.06
N ILE A 429 -16.43 22.92 16.04
CA ILE A 429 -17.17 23.38 14.87
C ILE A 429 -18.53 22.71 14.89
N GLU A 430 -19.59 23.48 15.18
CA GLU A 430 -20.97 22.99 15.20
C GLU A 430 -21.43 22.61 13.78
N VAL A 431 -22.02 21.42 13.66
CA VAL A 431 -22.53 20.86 12.42
C VAL A 431 -23.94 20.32 12.61
N GLY A 432 -24.69 20.24 11.51
CA GLY A 432 -26.06 19.75 11.53
C GLY A 432 -26.43 19.12 10.20
N PHE A 433 -27.65 18.61 10.15
CA PHE A 433 -28.18 17.93 8.98
C PHE A 433 -28.01 18.75 7.70
N SER A 434 -27.46 18.11 6.66
CA SER A 434 -27.35 18.66 5.33
C SER A 434 -27.33 17.54 4.28
N ASN A 435 -28.12 17.70 3.22
CA ASN A 435 -28.10 16.81 2.05
C ASN A 435 -27.00 17.16 1.03
N VAL A 436 -26.37 18.33 1.20
CA VAL A 436 -25.30 18.81 0.33
C VAL A 436 -24.03 19.02 1.14
N TRP A 437 -22.89 19.02 0.47
CA TRP A 437 -21.64 19.46 1.07
C TRP A 437 -21.77 20.92 1.52
N LYS A 438 -21.74 21.14 2.83
CA LYS A 438 -21.89 22.47 3.44
C LYS A 438 -20.65 22.80 4.26
N GLU A 439 -20.19 24.04 4.12
CA GLU A 439 -19.07 24.56 4.89
C GLU A 439 -19.55 25.03 6.28
N TYR A 440 -18.78 24.68 7.30
CA TYR A 440 -18.91 25.14 8.69
C TYR A 440 -17.55 25.64 9.15
N SER A 441 -17.53 26.60 10.08
CA SER A 441 -16.27 27.19 10.54
C SER A 441 -16.36 27.64 11.99
N ALA A 442 -15.21 27.68 12.67
CA ALA A 442 -15.06 28.34 13.96
C ALA A 442 -13.68 29.01 14.06
N ASP A 443 -13.60 30.04 14.90
CA ASP A 443 -12.35 30.70 15.25
C ASP A 443 -11.59 29.79 16.22
N ILE A 444 -10.62 29.05 15.69
CA ILE A 444 -9.83 28.04 16.42
C ILE A 444 -8.37 28.32 16.10
N SER A 445 -7.59 28.64 17.14
CA SER A 445 -6.16 28.85 16.99
C SER A 445 -5.42 27.51 17.00
N ILE A 446 -4.67 27.24 15.93
CA ILE A 446 -3.73 26.11 15.89
C ILE A 446 -2.34 26.64 16.26
N PRO A 447 -1.63 26.01 17.22
CA PRO A 447 -0.29 26.42 17.60
C PRO A 447 0.65 26.51 16.40
N ASP A 448 1.54 27.52 16.41
CA ASP A 448 2.58 27.63 15.39
C ASP A 448 3.56 26.44 15.47
N GLY A 449 4.00 25.94 14.31
CA GLY A 449 4.93 24.83 14.18
C GLY A 449 4.34 23.62 13.46
N ILE A 450 5.03 22.49 13.58
CA ILE A 450 4.62 21.22 12.96
C ILE A 450 3.56 20.56 13.84
N ASN A 451 2.34 20.42 13.33
CA ASN A 451 1.22 19.87 14.06
C ASN A 451 0.59 18.70 13.28
N ALA A 452 0.19 17.67 14.01
CA ALA A 452 -0.86 16.77 13.55
C ALA A 452 -2.22 17.48 13.75
N LEU A 453 -3.24 17.08 12.99
CA LEU A 453 -4.60 17.57 13.18
C LEU A 453 -5.53 16.38 13.35
N TYR A 454 -6.35 16.42 14.39
CA TYR A 454 -7.36 15.40 14.65
C TYR A 454 -8.74 16.07 14.74
N PHE A 455 -9.70 15.48 14.05
CA PHE A 455 -11.09 15.90 14.01
C PHE A 455 -11.95 14.78 14.59
N THR A 456 -12.44 14.95 15.82
CA THR A 456 -13.31 13.98 16.49
C THR A 456 -14.77 14.46 16.39
N TYR A 457 -15.66 13.63 15.85
CA TYR A 457 -17.09 13.95 15.88
C TYR A 457 -17.70 13.60 17.24
N LYS A 458 -18.50 14.52 17.79
CA LYS A 458 -19.29 14.34 19.02
C LYS A 458 -20.73 14.74 18.75
N GLY A 459 -21.66 13.80 18.95
CA GLY A 459 -23.10 14.06 18.76
C GLY A 459 -23.88 12.87 18.20
N GLU A 460 -25.11 13.15 17.77
CA GLU A 460 -26.04 12.15 17.25
C GLU A 460 -25.92 11.99 15.74
N GLY A 461 -26.26 10.79 15.23
CA GLY A 461 -26.29 10.51 13.81
C GLY A 461 -24.91 10.21 13.21
N SER A 462 -24.75 10.48 11.92
CA SER A 462 -23.54 10.18 11.15
C SER A 462 -23.23 11.31 10.17
N ALA A 463 -22.06 11.94 10.34
CA ALA A 463 -21.54 12.92 9.41
C ALA A 463 -20.63 12.27 8.36
N SER A 464 -20.54 12.91 7.20
CA SER A 464 -19.47 12.68 6.23
C SER A 464 -18.61 13.94 6.14
N LEU A 465 -17.29 13.78 6.17
CA LEU A 465 -16.31 14.86 6.11
C LEU A 465 -15.60 14.83 4.76
N ALA A 466 -15.77 15.87 3.94
CA ALA A 466 -15.14 15.98 2.61
C ALA A 466 -13.77 16.66 2.66
N SER A 467 -13.62 17.69 3.49
CA SER A 467 -12.40 18.48 3.58
C SER A 467 -12.34 19.32 4.85
N PHE A 468 -11.16 19.84 5.15
CA PHE A 468 -10.95 20.91 6.12
C PHE A 468 -10.12 22.04 5.51
N THR A 469 -10.20 23.24 6.08
CA THR A 469 -9.45 24.42 5.63
C THR A 469 -8.81 25.13 6.82
N LEU A 470 -7.54 25.52 6.68
CA LEU A 470 -6.79 26.29 7.66
C LEU A 470 -6.61 27.73 7.16
N GLU A 471 -7.02 28.72 7.96
CA GLU A 471 -7.01 30.14 7.63
C GLU A 471 -6.34 31.00 8.72
N LYS A 472 -5.88 32.19 8.31
CA LYS A 472 -5.26 33.22 9.16
C LYS A 472 -6.18 34.40 9.39
#